data_AF-A0A0N1AGF8-F1
#
_entry.id   AF-A0A0N1AGF8-F1
#
_cell.length_a   1.000
_cell.length_b   1.000
_cell.length_c   1.000
_cell.angle_alpha   90.00
_cell.angle_beta   90.00
_cell.angle_gamma   90.00
#
_symmetry.space_group_name_H-M   'P 1'
#
loop_
_entity.id
_entity.type
_entity.pdbx_description
1 polymer ?
#
loop_
_entity_poly.entity_id
_entity_poly.type
_entity_poly.pdbx_seq_one_letter_code
_entity_poly.pdbx_strand_id
1 'polypeptide(L)'
;MPDMKKNLILAGAALAMLSVAAEAKLPPLSDEAKAKAAEAAAKTAHAGKVSGYQLCLSMERVAKGYYEQAKKAGKETKPATATPPCADPGPFVYTPPAPAAAPGAAPAPAVAAAPAAKK
;
A
#
# COMPACT_ATOMS: atom_id res chain seq x y z
N MET A 1 36.17 -14.46 0.67
CA MET A 1 35.03 -13.58 1.06
C MET A 1 35.04 -12.16 0.48
N PRO A 2 36.17 -11.52 0.06
CA PRO A 2 36.12 -10.14 -0.45
C PRO A 2 35.46 -10.04 -1.84
N ASP A 3 35.48 -11.11 -2.64
CA ASP A 3 34.96 -11.12 -4.02
C ASP A 3 33.42 -11.17 -4.08
N MET A 4 32.77 -11.87 -3.15
CA MET A 4 31.31 -11.96 -3.13
C MET A 4 30.65 -10.64 -2.69
N LYS A 5 31.33 -9.87 -1.84
CA LYS A 5 30.88 -8.55 -1.40
C LYS A 5 31.07 -7.49 -2.49
N LYS A 6 32.13 -7.63 -3.30
CA LYS A 6 32.35 -6.84 -4.52
C LYS A 6 31.28 -7.12 -5.58
N ASN A 7 30.93 -8.39 -5.79
CA ASN A 7 29.87 -8.79 -6.72
C ASN A 7 28.49 -8.32 -6.26
N LEU A 8 28.22 -8.33 -4.95
CA LEU A 8 26.97 -7.82 -4.37
C LEU A 8 26.86 -6.29 -4.50
N ILE A 9 27.96 -5.55 -4.30
CA ILE A 9 27.98 -4.09 -4.49
C ILE A 9 27.85 -3.73 -5.97
N LEU A 10 28.50 -4.47 -6.87
CA LEU A 10 28.40 -4.23 -8.32
C LEU A 10 26.98 -4.53 -8.85
N ALA A 11 26.35 -5.61 -8.37
CA ALA A 11 24.96 -5.93 -8.68
C ALA A 11 23.98 -4.89 -8.10
N GLY A 12 24.22 -4.42 -6.88
CA GLY A 12 23.43 -3.35 -6.25
C GLY A 12 23.56 -2.00 -6.99
N ALA A 13 24.78 -1.64 -7.43
CA ALA A 13 25.03 -0.44 -8.21
C ALA A 13 24.40 -0.51 -9.61
N ALA A 14 24.41 -1.68 -10.25
CA ALA A 14 23.73 -1.91 -11.52
C ALA A 14 22.21 -1.76 -11.40
N LEU A 15 21.61 -2.31 -10.33
CA LEU A 15 20.18 -2.11 -10.04
C LEU A 15 19.85 -0.63 -9.78
N ALA A 16 20.68 0.07 -9.01
CA ALA A 16 20.48 1.48 -8.68
C ALA A 16 20.60 2.39 -9.92
N MET A 17 21.53 2.10 -10.84
CA MET A 17 21.64 2.84 -12.10
C MET A 17 20.47 2.56 -13.05
N LEU A 18 19.91 1.34 -13.06
CA LEU A 18 18.68 1.06 -13.82
C LEU A 18 17.48 1.83 -13.27
N SER A 19 17.38 1.97 -11.95
CA SER A 19 16.33 2.77 -11.30
C SER A 19 16.46 4.25 -11.66
N VAL A 20 17.65 4.85 -11.59
CA VAL A 20 17.89 6.25 -11.98
C VAL A 20 17.68 6.51 -13.47
N ALA A 21 18.05 5.57 -14.33
CA ALA A 21 17.82 5.68 -15.78
C ALA A 21 16.33 5.65 -16.15
N ALA A 22 15.50 4.99 -15.34
CA ALA A 22 14.05 5.01 -15.50
C ALA A 22 13.44 6.37 -15.13
N GLU A 23 14.04 7.14 -14.23
CA GLU A 23 13.48 8.44 -13.79
C GLU A 23 13.86 9.59 -14.73
N ALA A 24 15.00 9.50 -15.44
CA ALA A 24 15.49 10.57 -16.31
C ALA A 24 14.86 10.61 -17.72
N LYS A 25 14.04 9.60 -18.11
CA LYS A 25 13.46 9.50 -19.45
C LYS A 25 12.00 8.99 -19.48
N LEU A 26 11.36 8.74 -18.34
CA LEU A 26 9.93 8.43 -18.34
C LEU A 26 9.12 9.73 -18.24
N PRO A 27 8.21 10.01 -19.18
CA PRO A 27 7.15 10.99 -18.93
C PRO A 27 6.46 10.62 -17.62
N PRO A 28 5.98 11.62 -16.84
CA PRO A 28 5.33 11.39 -15.56
C PRO A 28 4.38 10.21 -15.68
N LEU A 29 4.53 9.22 -14.80
CA LEU A 29 3.68 8.03 -14.73
C LEU A 29 2.24 8.51 -14.81
N SER A 30 1.63 8.31 -15.98
CA SER A 30 0.41 9.00 -16.41
C SER A 30 -0.64 8.88 -15.32
N ASP A 31 -1.47 9.90 -15.13
CA ASP A 31 -2.46 9.91 -14.05
C ASP A 31 -3.35 8.65 -14.08
N GLU A 32 -3.54 8.05 -15.26
CA GLU A 32 -4.18 6.74 -15.42
C GLU A 32 -3.42 5.57 -14.78
N ALA A 33 -2.09 5.51 -14.93
CA ALA A 33 -1.27 4.47 -14.32
C ALA A 33 -1.17 4.63 -12.79
N LYS A 34 -1.13 5.87 -12.28
CA LYS A 34 -1.22 6.12 -10.82
C LYS A 34 -2.58 5.72 -10.27
N ALA A 35 -3.67 6.02 -10.98
CA ALA A 35 -5.01 5.64 -10.56
C ALA A 35 -5.18 4.11 -10.51
N LYS A 36 -4.63 3.37 -11.48
CA LYS A 36 -4.66 1.89 -11.49
C LYS A 36 -3.79 1.27 -10.40
N ALA A 37 -2.63 1.84 -10.12
CA ALA A 37 -1.79 1.39 -8.99
C ALA A 37 -2.48 1.63 -7.64
N ALA A 38 -3.14 2.77 -7.45
CA ALA A 38 -3.90 3.08 -6.25
C ALA A 38 -5.12 2.15 -6.07
N GLU A 39 -5.82 1.82 -7.16
CA GLU A 39 -6.91 0.84 -7.14
C GLU A 39 -6.41 -0.57 -6.76
N ALA A 40 -5.28 -1.00 -7.31
CA ALA A 40 -4.66 -2.29 -7.00
C ALA A 40 -4.15 -2.36 -5.54
N ALA A 41 -3.56 -1.27 -5.04
CA ALA A 41 -3.14 -1.17 -3.64
C ALA A 41 -4.34 -1.24 -2.69
N ALA A 42 -5.43 -0.53 -3.01
CA ALA A 42 -6.66 -0.58 -2.22
C ALA A 42 -7.30 -1.98 -2.23
N LYS A 43 -7.35 -2.66 -3.39
CA LYS A 43 -7.82 -4.06 -3.47
C LYS A 43 -6.95 -5.00 -2.66
N THR A 44 -5.63 -4.84 -2.72
CA THR A 44 -4.69 -5.68 -1.94
C THR A 44 -4.87 -5.45 -0.44
N ALA A 45 -5.01 -4.20 -0.01
CA ALA A 45 -5.27 -3.87 1.39
C ALA A 45 -6.59 -4.47 1.88
N HIS A 46 -7.65 -4.40 1.07
CA HIS A 46 -8.94 -5.03 1.40
C HIS A 46 -8.84 -6.56 1.45
N ALA A 47 -8.19 -7.19 0.47
CA ALA A 47 -7.95 -8.63 0.45
C ALA A 47 -7.17 -9.09 1.70
N GLY A 48 -6.20 -8.31 2.17
CA GLY A 48 -5.49 -8.57 3.43
C GLY A 48 -6.40 -8.50 4.66
N LYS A 49 -7.39 -7.60 4.69
CA LYS A 49 -8.39 -7.58 5.76
C LYS A 49 -9.34 -8.78 5.69
N VAL A 50 -9.77 -9.17 4.48
CA VAL A 50 -10.61 -10.36 4.25
C VAL A 50 -9.91 -11.63 4.68
N SER A 51 -8.62 -11.80 4.34
CA SER A 51 -7.85 -12.96 4.77
C SER A 51 -7.69 -13.00 6.30
N GLY A 52 -7.45 -11.85 6.94
CA GLY A 52 -7.45 -11.73 8.40
C GLY A 52 -8.78 -12.12 9.04
N TYR A 53 -9.90 -11.70 8.44
CA TYR A 53 -11.23 -12.07 8.90
C TYR A 53 -11.47 -13.59 8.80
N GLN A 54 -11.12 -14.21 7.67
CA GLN A 54 -11.25 -15.66 7.50
C GLN A 54 -10.38 -16.45 8.49
N LEU A 55 -9.15 -15.98 8.75
CA LEU A 55 -8.28 -16.59 9.75
C LEU A 55 -8.92 -16.51 11.13
N CYS A 56 -9.46 -15.36 11.52
CA CYS A 56 -10.18 -15.21 12.78
C CYS A 56 -11.37 -16.20 12.89
N LEU A 57 -12.19 -16.31 11.85
CA LEU A 57 -13.31 -17.25 11.82
C LEU A 57 -12.87 -18.71 11.96
N SER A 58 -11.73 -19.06 11.37
CA SER A 58 -11.16 -20.41 11.49
C SER A 58 -10.75 -20.72 12.93
N MET A 59 -10.10 -19.77 13.61
CA MET A 59 -9.69 -19.92 15.01
C MET A 59 -10.91 -20.05 15.92
N GLU A 60 -11.93 -19.22 15.70
CA GLU A 60 -13.23 -19.29 16.39
C GLU A 60 -13.91 -20.65 16.22
N ARG A 61 -13.90 -21.21 15.00
CA ARG A 61 -14.47 -22.53 14.73
C ARG A 61 -13.73 -23.64 15.47
N VAL A 62 -12.40 -23.57 15.52
CA VAL A 62 -11.57 -24.55 16.26
C VAL A 62 -11.83 -24.44 17.75
N ALA A 63 -11.89 -23.23 18.31
CA ALA A 63 -12.22 -23.01 19.71
C ALA A 63 -13.59 -23.60 20.05
N LYS A 64 -14.63 -23.28 19.26
CA LYS A 64 -15.98 -23.85 19.44
C LYS A 64 -15.97 -25.37 19.36
N GLY A 65 -15.28 -25.95 18.37
CA GLY A 65 -15.14 -27.39 18.24
C GLY A 65 -14.50 -28.05 19.46
N TYR A 66 -13.46 -27.44 20.02
CA TYR A 66 -12.81 -27.90 21.25
C TYR A 66 -13.77 -27.89 22.44
N TYR A 67 -14.50 -26.78 22.66
CA TYR A 67 -15.46 -26.69 23.77
C TYR A 67 -16.58 -27.72 23.64
N GLU A 68 -17.12 -27.91 22.44
CA GLU A 68 -18.17 -28.91 22.19
C GLU A 68 -17.65 -30.34 22.39
N GLN A 69 -16.44 -30.65 21.93
CA GLN A 69 -15.80 -31.95 22.17
C GLN A 69 -15.54 -32.20 23.66
N ALA A 70 -15.04 -31.19 24.39
CA ALA A 70 -14.75 -31.33 25.80
C ALA A 70 -16.02 -31.48 26.65
N LYS A 71 -17.10 -30.75 26.32
CA LYS A 71 -18.44 -30.95 26.89
C LYS A 71 -18.93 -32.39 26.68
N LYS A 72 -18.82 -32.91 25.45
CA LYS A 72 -19.20 -34.31 25.13
C LYS A 72 -18.35 -35.33 25.88
N ALA A 73 -17.07 -35.04 26.09
CA ALA A 73 -16.14 -35.87 26.83
C ALA A 73 -16.27 -35.74 28.35
N GLY A 74 -17.23 -34.94 28.86
CA GLY A 74 -17.42 -34.71 30.29
C GLY A 74 -16.25 -34.01 30.98
N LYS A 75 -15.37 -33.33 30.23
CA LYS A 75 -14.23 -32.59 30.77
C LYS A 75 -14.63 -31.14 31.02
N GLU A 76 -14.38 -30.65 32.23
CA GLU A 76 -14.53 -29.24 32.55
C GLU A 76 -13.49 -28.42 31.77
N THR A 77 -13.96 -27.46 30.99
CA THR A 77 -13.10 -26.54 30.24
C THR A 77 -13.01 -25.22 30.99
N LYS A 78 -11.81 -24.64 31.03
CA LYS A 78 -11.65 -23.27 31.56
C LYS A 78 -12.60 -22.32 30.80
N PRO A 79 -13.22 -21.36 31.47
CA PRO A 79 -14.12 -20.41 30.83
C PRO A 79 -13.40 -19.72 29.67
N ALA A 80 -14.08 -19.63 28.53
CA ALA A 80 -13.54 -18.99 27.35
C ALA A 80 -13.19 -17.54 27.68
N THR A 81 -11.91 -17.19 27.53
CA THR A 81 -11.50 -15.79 27.56
C THR A 81 -12.26 -15.04 26.48
N ALA A 82 -12.90 -13.92 26.82
CA ALA A 82 -13.65 -13.13 25.86
C ALA A 82 -12.71 -12.59 24.78
N THR A 83 -12.74 -13.22 23.61
CA THR A 83 -12.07 -12.74 22.41
C THR A 83 -12.97 -11.72 21.72
N PRO A 84 -12.43 -10.61 21.20
CA PRO A 84 -13.22 -9.70 20.39
C PRO A 84 -13.76 -10.45 19.16
N PRO A 85 -15.00 -10.15 18.72
CA PRO A 85 -15.57 -10.78 17.54
C PRO A 85 -14.73 -10.47 16.29
N CYS A 86 -14.71 -11.41 15.34
CA CYS A 86 -14.06 -11.19 14.06
C CYS A 86 -14.71 -10.00 13.33
N ALA A 87 -13.94 -8.95 13.06
CA ALA A 87 -14.43 -7.76 12.37
C ALA A 87 -14.50 -8.02 10.86
N ASP A 88 -15.72 -7.98 10.30
CA ASP A 88 -15.93 -8.13 8.87
C ASP A 88 -15.48 -6.85 8.14
N PRO A 89 -14.63 -6.96 7.10
CA PRO A 89 -14.10 -5.80 6.38
C PRO A 89 -15.12 -5.13 5.45
N GLY A 90 -16.33 -5.68 5.31
CA GLY A 90 -17.37 -5.17 4.44
C GLY A 90 -17.05 -5.29 2.95
N PRO A 91 -17.97 -4.85 2.08
CA PRO A 91 -17.73 -4.80 0.64
C PRO A 91 -16.60 -3.82 0.30
N PHE A 92 -15.79 -4.16 -0.69
CA PHE A 92 -14.76 -3.25 -1.18
C PHE A 92 -15.40 -2.08 -1.92
N VAL A 93 -15.26 -0.88 -1.38
CA VAL A 93 -15.67 0.38 -2.02
C VAL A 93 -14.42 1.21 -2.26
N TYR A 94 -14.11 1.47 -3.54
CA TYR A 94 -12.99 2.32 -3.92
C TYR A 94 -13.52 3.67 -4.40
N THR A 95 -13.22 4.72 -3.64
CA THR A 95 -13.38 6.10 -4.08
C THR A 95 -12.02 6.55 -4.61
N PRO A 96 -11.87 6.78 -5.93
CA PRO A 96 -10.60 7.24 -6.48
C PRO A 96 -10.17 8.54 -5.79
N PRO A 97 -8.89 8.70 -5.42
CA PRO A 97 -8.42 10.00 -4.95
C PRO A 97 -8.62 11.03 -6.06
N ALA A 98 -9.15 12.20 -5.70
CA ALA A 98 -9.30 13.29 -6.65
C ALA A 98 -7.93 13.60 -7.29
N PRO A 99 -7.88 13.88 -8.61
CA PRO A 99 -6.63 14.26 -9.24
C PRO A 99 -6.06 15.46 -8.47
N ALA A 100 -4.82 15.33 -8.01
CA ALA A 100 -4.13 16.43 -7.39
C ALA A 100 -4.12 17.59 -8.40
N ALA A 101 -4.71 18.72 -8.04
CA ALA A 101 -4.64 19.91 -8.87
C ALA A 101 -3.17 20.16 -9.21
N ALA A 102 -2.87 20.32 -10.50
CA ALA A 102 -1.54 20.66 -10.95
C ALA A 102 -1.03 21.84 -10.10
N PRO A 103 0.22 21.82 -9.60
CA PRO A 103 0.77 22.99 -8.94
C PRO A 103 0.59 24.16 -9.89
N GLY A 104 -0.25 25.11 -9.48
CA GLY A 104 -0.62 26.25 -10.30
C GLY A 104 0.65 26.90 -10.83
N ALA A 105 0.68 27.14 -12.15
CA ALA A 105 1.76 27.89 -12.76
C ALA A 105 1.98 29.16 -11.93
N ALA A 106 3.16 29.29 -11.34
CA ALA A 106 3.57 30.53 -10.69
C ALA A 106 3.38 31.66 -11.72
N PRO A 107 2.79 32.81 -11.34
CA PRO A 107 2.64 33.92 -12.28
C PRO A 107 4.03 34.28 -12.82
N ALA A 108 4.17 34.30 -14.15
CA ALA A 108 5.37 34.72 -14.82
C ALA A 108 5.78 36.12 -14.30
N PRO A 109 7.06 36.37 -13.98
CA PRO A 109 7.48 37.71 -13.57
C PRO A 109 7.17 38.67 -14.72
N ALA A 110 6.39 39.71 -14.40
CA ALA A 110 6.08 40.79 -15.33
C ALA A 110 7.39 41.42 -15.80
N VAL A 111 7.63 41.37 -17.12
CA VAL A 111 8.69 42.15 -17.77
C VAL A 111 8.39 43.63 -17.57
N ALA A 112 9.20 44.29 -16.76
CA ALA A 112 9.18 45.73 -16.62
C ALA A 112 9.61 46.37 -17.94
N ALA A 113 8.72 47.19 -18.51
CA ALA A 113 9.01 48.01 -19.67
C ALA A 113 10.13 49.01 -19.34
N ALA A 114 11.19 49.02 -20.15
CA ALA A 114 12.22 50.06 -20.12
C ALA A 114 11.65 51.38 -20.64
N PRO A 115 11.84 52.53 -19.96
CA PRO A 115 11.54 53.81 -20.57
C PRO A 115 12.67 54.23 -21.52
N ALA A 116 12.28 54.61 -22.73
CA ALA A 116 13.15 55.27 -23.69
C ALA A 116 13.44 56.72 -23.26
N ALA A 117 14.71 57.14 -23.31
CA ALA A 117 15.15 58.53 -23.40
C ALA A 117 16.40 58.55 -24.30
N LYS A 118 16.32 59.01 -25.55
CA LYS A 118 16.51 60.42 -25.99
C LYS A 118 17.73 61.09 -25.33
N LYS A 119 18.90 61.01 -25.98
CA LYS A 119 19.54 62.13 -26.70
C LYS A 119 20.80 61.64 -27.43
#